data_AF-A0A1H0QCR4-F1
#
_entry.id   AF-A0A1H0QCR4-F1
#
_cell.length_a   1.000
_cell.length_b   1.000
_cell.length_c   1.000
_cell.angle_alpha   90.00
_cell.angle_beta   90.00
_cell.angle_gamma   90.00
#
_symmetry.space_group_name_H-M   'P 1'
#
loop_
_entity.id
_entity.type
_entity.pdbx_description
1 polymer ?
#
loop_
_entity_poly.entity_id
_entity_poly.type
_entity_poly.pdbx_seq_one_letter_code
_entity_poly.pdbx_strand_id
1 'polypeptide(L)'
;MISTKKKLLLLLFLFVILLVGAYSFYYYTSDASSFLTEEEMKQRINPYYLNSKIEVIQDIITIDNNHIYVPYITTEGEYAASYWYYNNRNWEIEYVGTISTPHLVSTNPNDPSTFYFVWNLHPADQIKSLEFYLLKRRNYSVSDRIEIYTPKLQMNFSTPLDEHSYGIVKLSEEFIKVLNDTMKLEAAQFPDFYYNGVFSSPTTEFAWRAFDHSGKSVYPEHSTTGGGSGGGTLLKYTRYLDDRDPELE
;
A
#
# COMPACT_ATOMS: atom_id res chain seq x y z
N MET A 1 -18.06 -31.95 49.59
CA MET A 1 -17.94 -30.57 50.14
C MET A 1 -16.56 -30.02 49.85
N ILE A 2 -16.44 -29.05 48.95
CA ILE A 2 -15.18 -28.34 48.70
C ILE A 2 -14.89 -27.48 49.94
N SER A 3 -13.72 -27.65 50.57
CA SER A 3 -13.35 -26.85 51.75
C SER A 3 -13.34 -25.36 51.40
N THR A 4 -13.67 -24.50 52.36
CA THR A 4 -13.69 -23.03 52.20
C THR A 4 -12.39 -22.48 51.59
N LYS A 5 -11.24 -23.08 51.93
CA LYS A 5 -9.93 -22.74 51.35
C LYS A 5 -9.84 -23.05 49.84
N LYS A 6 -10.37 -24.20 49.40
CA LYS A 6 -10.40 -24.58 47.98
C LYS A 6 -11.36 -23.70 47.16
N LYS A 7 -12.48 -23.26 47.76
CA LYS A 7 -13.40 -22.30 47.12
C LYS A 7 -12.74 -20.93 46.94
N LEU A 8 -12.01 -20.45 47.93
CA LEU A 8 -11.25 -19.18 47.85
C LEU A 8 -10.17 -19.24 46.76
N LEU A 9 -9.42 -20.34 46.70
CA LEU A 9 -8.39 -20.57 45.67
C LEU A 9 -8.98 -20.58 44.26
N LEU A 10 -10.14 -21.22 44.09
CA LEU A 10 -10.83 -21.28 42.81
C LEU A 10 -11.37 -19.91 42.38
N LEU A 11 -11.91 -19.12 43.32
CA LEU A 11 -12.31 -17.73 43.07
C LEU A 11 -11.14 -16.84 42.67
N LEU A 12 -9.99 -16.99 43.36
CA LEU A 12 -8.79 -16.20 43.07
C LEU A 12 -8.22 -16.55 41.69
N PHE A 13 -8.23 -17.84 41.33
CA PHE A 13 -7.86 -18.28 39.99
C PHE A 13 -8.79 -17.72 38.90
N LEU A 14 -10.11 -17.76 39.13
CA LEU A 14 -11.08 -17.19 38.20
C LEU A 14 -10.89 -15.68 38.03
N PHE A 15 -10.59 -14.97 39.13
CA PHE A 15 -10.31 -13.53 39.11
C PHE A 15 -9.04 -13.22 38.31
N VAL A 16 -7.98 -14.01 38.46
CA VAL A 16 -6.75 -13.86 37.65
C VAL A 16 -7.03 -14.09 36.17
N ILE A 17 -7.82 -15.12 35.81
CA ILE A 17 -8.23 -15.34 34.42
C ILE A 17 -9.02 -14.14 33.88
N LEU A 18 -9.94 -13.58 34.67
CA LEU A 18 -10.70 -12.39 34.31
C LEU A 18 -9.81 -11.17 34.09
N LEU A 19 -8.81 -10.95 34.95
CA LEU A 19 -7.85 -9.87 34.79
C LEU A 19 -6.96 -10.05 33.56
N VAL A 20 -6.46 -11.26 33.30
CA VAL A 20 -5.65 -11.56 32.11
C VAL A 20 -6.50 -11.41 30.85
N GLY A 21 -7.76 -11.86 30.88
CA GLY A 21 -8.71 -11.70 29.79
C GLY A 21 -9.03 -10.23 29.51
N ALA A 22 -9.31 -9.45 30.56
CA ALA A 22 -9.57 -8.01 30.44
C ALA A 22 -8.34 -7.24 29.95
N TYR A 23 -7.14 -7.56 30.48
CA TYR A 23 -5.89 -6.97 30.02
C TYR A 23 -5.60 -7.30 28.57
N SER A 24 -5.79 -8.56 28.16
CA SER A 24 -5.61 -8.99 26.77
C SER A 24 -6.62 -8.30 25.85
N PHE A 25 -7.90 -8.26 26.25
CA PHE A 25 -8.94 -7.57 25.50
C PHE A 25 -8.61 -6.09 25.32
N TYR A 26 -8.22 -5.39 26.39
CA TYR A 26 -7.77 -4.00 26.32
C TYR A 26 -6.53 -3.86 25.42
N TYR A 27 -5.56 -4.77 25.53
CA TYR A 27 -4.34 -4.75 24.72
C TYR A 27 -4.64 -4.81 23.22
N TYR A 28 -5.54 -5.70 22.80
CA TYR A 28 -5.87 -5.92 21.38
C TYR A 28 -6.96 -5.01 20.82
N THR A 29 -7.81 -4.39 21.64
CA THR A 29 -8.94 -3.54 21.16
C THR A 29 -8.73 -2.04 21.33
N SER A 30 -7.56 -1.60 21.79
CA SER A 30 -7.28 -0.16 21.89
C SER A 30 -7.08 0.44 20.51
N ASP A 31 -7.81 1.53 20.23
CA ASP A 31 -7.68 2.31 19.00
C ASP A 31 -6.27 2.87 18.80
N ALA A 32 -6.00 3.34 17.58
CA ALA A 32 -4.79 4.05 17.27
C ALA A 32 -4.58 5.25 18.20
N SER A 33 -3.40 5.34 18.80
CA SER A 33 -2.99 6.56 19.49
C SER A 33 -2.83 7.69 18.47
N SER A 34 -2.83 8.94 18.95
CA SER A 34 -2.52 10.09 18.12
C SER A 34 -1.25 9.84 17.30
N PHE A 35 -1.26 10.23 16.04
CA PHE A 35 -0.10 10.09 15.19
C PHE A 35 1.09 10.92 15.69
N LEU A 36 2.28 10.59 15.19
CA LEU A 36 3.55 11.19 15.58
C LEU A 36 3.59 12.68 15.25
N THR A 37 4.33 13.43 16.06
CA THR A 37 4.70 14.82 15.76
C THR A 37 5.74 14.86 14.63
N GLU A 38 5.90 16.03 14.00
CA GLU A 38 6.91 16.24 12.95
C GLU A 38 8.33 15.87 13.40
N GLU A 39 8.72 16.26 14.61
CA GLU A 39 10.04 15.93 15.16
C GLU A 39 10.22 14.42 15.40
N GLU A 40 9.19 13.73 15.87
CA GLU A 40 9.23 12.27 16.03
C GLU A 40 9.31 11.56 14.67
N MET A 41 8.59 12.04 13.65
CA MET A 41 8.69 11.52 12.28
C MET A 41 10.10 11.69 11.73
N LYS A 42 10.68 12.90 11.85
CA LYS A 42 12.06 13.18 11.42
C LYS A 42 13.07 12.27 12.13
N GLN A 43 12.92 12.06 13.44
CA GLN A 43 13.80 11.18 14.21
C GLN A 43 13.73 9.72 13.76
N ARG A 44 12.56 9.25 13.33
CA ARG A 44 12.36 7.87 12.88
C ARG A 44 12.74 7.63 11.42
N ILE A 45 12.51 8.62 10.54
CA ILE A 45 12.80 8.50 9.10
C ILE A 45 14.25 8.82 8.78
N ASN A 46 14.84 9.88 9.35
CA ASN A 46 16.19 10.30 8.99
C ASN A 46 17.28 9.22 9.12
N PRO A 47 17.21 8.26 10.07
CA PRO A 47 18.17 7.15 10.13
C PRO A 47 18.19 6.23 8.89
N TYR A 48 17.14 6.22 8.06
CA TYR A 48 17.11 5.45 6.82
C TYR A 48 17.97 6.06 5.71
N TYR A 49 18.38 7.32 5.86
CA TYR A 49 19.13 8.06 4.85
C TYR A 49 20.49 8.50 5.40
N LEU A 50 21.55 8.28 4.63
CA LEU A 50 22.91 8.70 5.01
C LEU A 50 23.07 10.22 4.92
N ASN A 51 22.58 10.82 3.83
CA ASN A 51 22.81 12.24 3.51
C ASN A 51 21.52 13.05 3.32
N SER A 52 20.42 12.40 2.92
CA SER A 52 19.17 13.07 2.54
C SER A 52 18.16 13.02 3.69
N LYS A 53 18.18 14.04 4.56
CA LYS A 53 17.26 14.10 5.72
C LYS A 53 15.95 14.76 5.32
N ILE A 54 14.88 14.50 6.06
CA ILE A 54 13.64 15.27 5.92
C ILE A 54 13.89 16.73 6.27
N GLU A 55 13.59 17.61 5.33
CA GLU A 55 13.55 19.06 5.54
C GLU A 55 12.12 19.49 5.90
N VAL A 56 11.14 19.09 5.08
CA VAL A 56 9.74 19.52 5.18
C VAL A 56 8.81 18.33 5.13
N ILE A 57 7.95 18.17 6.14
CA ILE A 57 6.76 17.32 6.02
C ILE A 57 5.69 18.12 5.28
N GLN A 58 5.21 17.60 4.16
CA GLN A 58 4.23 18.32 3.34
C GLN A 58 2.80 18.14 3.87
N ASP A 59 2.46 16.92 4.31
CA ASP A 59 1.13 16.59 4.82
C ASP A 59 1.13 15.29 5.65
N ILE A 60 0.02 15.02 6.34
CA ILE A 60 -0.26 13.77 7.04
C ILE A 60 -1.63 13.27 6.53
N ILE A 61 -1.61 12.35 5.58
CA ILE A 61 -2.81 11.83 4.94
C ILE A 61 -3.26 10.55 5.66
N THR A 62 -4.36 10.64 6.40
CA THR A 62 -5.01 9.48 7.01
C THR A 62 -5.75 8.66 5.96
N ILE A 63 -5.33 7.42 5.74
CA ILE A 63 -6.00 6.48 4.82
C ILE A 63 -7.15 5.78 5.55
N ASP A 64 -6.87 5.31 6.77
CA ASP A 64 -7.85 4.87 7.75
C ASP A 64 -7.31 5.09 9.16
N ASN A 65 -8.01 4.60 10.18
CA ASN A 65 -7.61 4.79 11.58
C ASN A 65 -6.20 4.25 11.91
N ASN A 66 -5.70 3.29 11.14
CA ASN A 66 -4.47 2.57 11.41
C ASN A 66 -3.43 2.74 10.30
N HIS A 67 -3.67 3.53 9.26
CA HIS A 67 -2.77 3.68 8.12
C HIS A 67 -2.64 5.13 7.68
N ILE A 68 -1.40 5.58 7.52
CA ILE A 68 -1.08 6.97 7.22
C ILE A 68 -0.03 7.04 6.12
N TYR A 69 -0.25 7.94 5.18
CA TYR A 69 0.69 8.31 4.14
C TYR A 69 1.24 9.71 4.42
N VAL A 70 2.56 9.86 4.41
CA VAL A 70 3.25 11.11 4.73
C VAL A 70 4.18 11.48 3.57
N PRO A 71 3.78 12.41 2.69
CA PRO A 71 4.68 13.03 1.71
C PRO A 71 5.60 14.05 2.40
N TYR A 72 6.87 14.07 1.99
CA TYR A 72 7.87 15.00 2.52
C TYR A 72 8.92 15.37 1.47
N ILE A 73 9.64 16.45 1.72
CA ILE A 73 10.77 16.91 0.91
C ILE A 73 12.06 16.74 1.73
N THR A 74 13.09 16.20 1.10
CA THR A 74 14.40 16.03 1.73
C THR A 74 15.28 17.28 1.57
N THR A 75 16.37 17.35 2.34
CA THR A 75 17.39 18.41 2.24
C THR A 75 18.09 18.46 0.88
N GLU A 76 18.01 17.39 0.10
CA GLU A 76 18.52 17.32 -1.27
C GLU A 76 17.46 17.73 -2.31
N GLY A 77 16.27 18.14 -1.86
CA GLY A 77 15.14 18.53 -2.72
C GLY A 77 14.38 17.35 -3.32
N GLU A 78 14.61 16.12 -2.84
CA GLU A 78 13.87 14.95 -3.32
C GLU A 78 12.46 15.00 -2.76
N TYR A 79 11.47 14.78 -3.62
CA TYR A 79 10.10 14.55 -3.21
C TYR A 79 9.99 13.09 -2.81
N ALA A 80 9.58 12.84 -1.59
CA ALA A 80 9.72 11.54 -0.95
C ALA A 80 8.46 11.22 -0.17
N ALA A 81 8.35 9.97 0.31
CA ALA A 81 7.20 9.58 1.09
C ALA A 81 7.51 8.47 2.08
N SER A 82 6.61 8.32 3.04
CA SER A 82 6.58 7.20 3.96
C SER A 82 5.16 6.71 4.15
N TYR A 83 5.03 5.40 4.38
CA TYR A 83 3.78 4.74 4.70
C TYR A 83 3.90 4.09 6.07
N TRP A 84 2.91 4.37 6.89
CA TRP A 84 2.87 4.00 8.30
C TRP A 84 1.64 3.17 8.58
N TYR A 85 1.80 2.20 9.48
CA TYR A 85 0.68 1.43 10.00
C TYR A 85 0.76 1.35 11.52
N TYR A 86 -0.41 1.30 12.15
CA TYR A 86 -0.53 1.15 13.59
C TYR A 86 -0.61 -0.33 13.95
N ASN A 87 0.38 -0.80 14.69
CA ASN A 87 0.47 -2.19 15.12
C ASN A 87 1.04 -2.27 16.53
N ASN A 88 0.52 -3.20 17.34
CA ASN A 88 0.99 -3.40 18.72
C ASN A 88 1.11 -2.10 19.53
N ARG A 89 0.13 -1.20 19.35
CA ARG A 89 0.03 0.11 20.00
C ARG A 89 1.08 1.16 19.61
N ASN A 90 1.80 0.95 18.51
CA ASN A 90 2.78 1.88 18.00
C ASN A 90 2.62 2.08 16.49
N TRP A 91 2.94 3.28 16.03
CA TRP A 91 3.11 3.54 14.61
C TRP A 91 4.44 2.96 14.13
N GLU A 92 4.37 2.08 13.14
CA GLU A 92 5.50 1.42 12.49
C GLU A 92 5.60 1.92 11.04
N ILE A 93 6.82 2.00 10.51
CA ILE A 93 7.07 2.38 9.11
C ILE A 93 7.04 1.10 8.28
N GLU A 94 6.09 1.00 7.35
CA GLU A 94 6.05 -0.07 6.34
C GLU A 94 6.99 0.26 5.17
N TYR A 95 7.06 1.54 4.81
CA TYR A 95 7.86 2.02 3.68
C TYR A 95 8.37 3.42 3.92
N VAL A 96 9.58 3.66 3.45
CA VAL A 96 10.21 4.98 3.39
C VAL A 96 11.07 5.04 2.12
N GLY A 97 10.86 6.04 1.29
CA GLY A 97 11.59 6.14 0.03
C GLY A 97 11.64 7.54 -0.53
N THR A 98 12.74 7.82 -1.25
CA THR A 98 12.91 9.03 -2.06
C THR A 98 12.41 8.83 -3.49
N ILE A 99 11.95 7.63 -3.83
CA ILE A 99 11.23 7.38 -5.07
C ILE A 99 9.83 7.92 -4.92
N SER A 100 9.48 8.82 -5.82
CA SER A 100 8.32 9.70 -5.68
C SER A 100 7.20 9.35 -6.67
N THR A 101 7.43 8.30 -7.46
CA THR A 101 6.47 7.69 -8.38
C THR A 101 5.25 7.12 -7.66
N PRO A 102 4.13 6.93 -8.38
CA PRO A 102 2.98 6.26 -7.82
C PRO A 102 3.29 4.87 -7.28
N HIS A 103 2.77 4.60 -6.09
CA HIS A 103 2.77 3.30 -5.45
C HIS A 103 1.34 2.91 -5.13
N LEU A 104 1.09 1.61 -5.09
CA LEU A 104 -0.19 1.07 -4.67
C LEU A 104 -0.07 0.60 -3.22
N VAL A 105 -0.83 1.21 -2.32
CA VAL A 105 -0.88 0.86 -0.90
C VAL A 105 -2.23 0.23 -0.54
N SER A 106 -2.25 -0.60 0.50
CA SER A 106 -3.43 -1.30 0.99
C SER A 106 -3.46 -1.33 2.50
N THR A 107 -4.66 -1.27 3.06
CA THR A 107 -4.89 -1.48 4.49
C THR A 107 -5.33 -2.92 4.79
N ASN A 108 -5.79 -3.65 3.75
CA ASN A 108 -6.01 -5.10 3.80
C ASN A 108 -5.67 -5.72 2.42
N PRO A 109 -4.54 -6.44 2.29
CA PRO A 109 -4.07 -6.94 1.00
C PRO A 109 -4.97 -8.02 0.38
N ASN A 110 -5.97 -8.51 1.11
CA ASN A 110 -6.96 -9.48 0.62
C ASN A 110 -8.27 -8.82 0.15
N ASP A 111 -8.42 -7.51 0.33
CA ASP A 111 -9.62 -6.76 -0.04
C ASP A 111 -9.26 -5.64 -1.03
N PRO A 112 -9.58 -5.80 -2.33
CA PRO A 112 -9.35 -4.78 -3.35
C PRO A 112 -9.92 -3.39 -3.01
N SER A 113 -10.96 -3.31 -2.19
CA SER A 113 -11.59 -2.03 -1.82
C SER A 113 -10.76 -1.19 -0.86
N THR A 114 -9.67 -1.73 -0.32
CA THR A 114 -8.75 -1.03 0.59
C THR A 114 -7.51 -0.50 -0.11
N PHE A 115 -7.46 -0.58 -1.44
CA PHE A 115 -6.31 -0.17 -2.23
C PHE A 115 -6.39 1.28 -2.68
N TYR A 116 -5.26 1.97 -2.59
CA TYR A 116 -5.09 3.36 -2.97
C TYR A 116 -3.79 3.53 -3.73
N PHE A 117 -3.82 4.31 -4.81
CA PHE A 117 -2.58 4.86 -5.36
C PHE A 117 -2.19 6.09 -4.56
N VAL A 118 -0.91 6.19 -4.24
CA VAL A 118 -0.29 7.34 -3.57
C VAL A 118 0.93 7.79 -4.35
N TRP A 119 1.21 9.09 -4.40
CA TRP A 119 2.35 9.66 -5.10
C TRP A 119 2.81 10.96 -4.45
N ASN A 120 4.05 11.36 -4.72
CA ASN A 120 4.59 12.67 -4.38
C ASN A 120 5.56 13.13 -5.48
N LEU A 121 5.06 13.68 -6.57
CA LEU A 121 5.83 13.95 -7.79
C LEU A 121 6.60 15.27 -7.74
N HIS A 122 7.84 15.28 -8.21
CA HIS A 122 8.64 16.48 -8.28
C HIS A 122 8.03 17.48 -9.30
N PRO A 123 7.78 18.75 -8.94
CA PRO A 123 7.05 19.71 -9.78
C PRO A 123 7.77 20.06 -11.09
N ALA A 124 9.09 19.89 -11.15
CA ALA A 124 9.86 20.07 -12.39
C ALA A 124 9.48 19.08 -13.50
N ASP A 125 8.85 17.94 -13.17
CA ASP A 125 8.35 16.99 -14.17
C ASP A 125 7.11 17.52 -14.91
N GLN A 126 6.50 18.62 -14.43
CA GLN A 126 5.37 19.32 -15.07
C GLN A 126 4.16 18.42 -15.39
N ILE A 127 3.98 17.35 -14.63
CA ILE A 127 2.87 16.40 -14.77
C ILE A 127 1.56 17.09 -14.37
N LYS A 128 0.50 16.81 -15.12
CA LYS A 128 -0.85 17.33 -14.90
C LYS A 128 -1.91 16.28 -14.73
N SER A 129 -1.66 15.07 -15.21
CA SER A 129 -2.52 13.95 -14.92
C SER A 129 -1.72 12.66 -14.88
N LEU A 130 -2.22 11.74 -14.06
CA LEU A 130 -1.77 10.36 -14.02
C LEU A 130 -2.85 9.48 -14.61
N GLU A 131 -2.43 8.49 -15.37
CA GLU A 131 -3.29 7.40 -15.81
C GLU A 131 -2.77 6.11 -15.19
N PHE A 132 -3.65 5.39 -14.52
CA PHE A 132 -3.35 4.13 -13.86
C PHE A 132 -3.94 2.97 -14.65
N TYR A 133 -3.22 1.86 -14.67
CA TYR A 133 -3.55 0.68 -15.45
C TYR A 133 -3.58 -0.56 -14.56
N LEU A 134 -4.60 -1.41 -14.74
CA LEU A 134 -4.58 -2.80 -14.32
C LEU A 134 -4.35 -3.66 -15.56
N LEU A 135 -3.21 -4.34 -15.59
CA LEU A 135 -2.78 -5.16 -16.70
C LEU A 135 -2.75 -6.63 -16.27
N LYS A 136 -3.27 -7.51 -17.12
CA LYS A 136 -3.06 -8.95 -17.00
C LYS A 136 -2.64 -9.51 -18.35
N ARG A 137 -1.47 -10.15 -18.38
CA ARG A 137 -0.97 -10.75 -19.62
C ARG A 137 -1.77 -12.01 -19.94
N ARG A 138 -2.05 -12.20 -21.24
CA ARG A 138 -2.56 -13.49 -21.72
C ARG A 138 -1.52 -14.58 -21.44
N ASN A 139 -1.96 -15.73 -20.98
CA ASN A 139 -1.10 -16.89 -20.82
C ASN A 139 -1.84 -18.17 -21.20
N TYR A 140 -1.09 -19.16 -21.66
CA TYR A 140 -1.59 -20.50 -21.92
C TYR A 140 -0.55 -21.50 -21.46
N SER A 141 -0.95 -22.45 -20.61
CA SER A 141 -0.06 -23.49 -20.11
C SER A 141 -0.75 -24.84 -20.13
N VAL A 142 0.01 -25.90 -20.43
CA VAL A 142 -0.46 -27.28 -20.37
C VAL A 142 0.44 -28.05 -19.40
N SER A 143 -0.13 -28.65 -18.37
CA SER A 143 0.57 -29.54 -17.43
C SER A 143 -0.31 -30.73 -17.12
N ASP A 144 0.23 -31.95 -17.14
CA ASP A 144 -0.51 -33.19 -16.85
C ASP A 144 -1.86 -33.33 -17.61
N ARG A 145 -1.89 -32.87 -18.87
CA ARG A 145 -3.09 -32.82 -19.74
C ARG A 145 -4.19 -31.85 -19.27
N ILE A 146 -3.90 -30.99 -18.30
CA ILE A 146 -4.74 -29.87 -17.91
C ILE A 146 -4.29 -28.65 -18.72
N GLU A 147 -5.20 -28.13 -19.52
CA GLU A 147 -5.01 -26.88 -20.28
C GLU A 147 -5.53 -25.71 -19.44
N ILE A 148 -4.69 -24.71 -19.20
CA ILE A 148 -5.03 -23.51 -18.44
C ILE A 148 -4.84 -22.31 -19.35
N TYR A 149 -5.94 -21.59 -19.57
CA TYR A 149 -5.95 -20.34 -20.32
C TYR A 149 -6.23 -19.16 -19.39
N THR A 150 -5.37 -18.16 -19.48
CA THR A 150 -5.48 -16.89 -18.76
C THR A 150 -5.74 -15.78 -19.79
N PRO A 151 -6.90 -15.11 -19.76
CA PRO A 151 -7.22 -14.04 -20.70
C PRO A 151 -6.42 -12.76 -20.41
N LYS A 152 -6.20 -11.92 -21.45
CA LYS A 152 -5.69 -10.55 -21.29
C LYS A 152 -6.74 -9.70 -20.56
N LEU A 153 -6.30 -8.89 -19.60
CA LEU A 153 -7.11 -7.83 -18.99
C LEU A 153 -6.35 -6.53 -19.12
N GLN A 154 -7.05 -5.46 -19.49
CA GLN A 154 -6.50 -4.12 -19.53
C GLN A 154 -7.61 -3.13 -19.20
N MET A 155 -7.41 -2.40 -18.13
CA MET A 155 -8.29 -1.32 -17.70
C MET A 155 -7.44 -0.14 -17.29
N ASN A 156 -7.96 1.07 -17.52
CA ASN A 156 -7.31 2.28 -17.07
C ASN A 156 -8.31 3.25 -16.43
N PHE A 157 -7.79 4.18 -15.64
CA PHE A 157 -8.50 5.41 -15.29
C PHE A 157 -7.48 6.53 -15.13
N SER A 158 -7.93 7.77 -15.32
CA SER A 158 -7.09 8.95 -15.17
C SER A 158 -7.52 9.79 -13.97
N THR A 159 -6.54 10.39 -13.29
CA THR A 159 -6.77 11.43 -12.29
C THR A 159 -5.99 12.68 -12.69
N PRO A 160 -6.62 13.87 -12.66
CA PRO A 160 -5.85 15.11 -12.71
C PRO A 160 -5.00 15.22 -11.45
N LEU A 161 -3.86 15.88 -11.57
CA LEU A 161 -3.09 16.37 -10.44
C LEU A 161 -3.59 17.77 -10.08
N ASP A 162 -3.75 18.02 -8.79
CA ASP A 162 -4.08 19.32 -8.26
C ASP A 162 -2.83 20.21 -8.19
N GLU A 163 -2.88 21.30 -7.42
CA GLU A 163 -1.73 22.19 -7.26
C GLU A 163 -0.62 21.57 -6.38
N HIS A 164 -0.88 20.45 -5.72
CA HIS A 164 0.08 19.80 -4.82
C HIS A 164 0.91 18.75 -5.57
N SER A 165 2.14 18.54 -5.10
CA SER A 165 3.02 17.50 -5.64
C SER A 165 2.52 16.09 -5.32
N TYR A 166 1.75 15.94 -4.24
CA TYR A 166 1.33 14.66 -3.70
C TYR A 166 -0.15 14.43 -3.86
N GLY A 167 -0.55 13.16 -3.77
CA GLY A 167 -1.95 12.82 -3.79
C GLY A 167 -2.22 11.37 -3.46
N ILE A 168 -3.50 11.10 -3.30
CA ILE A 168 -4.05 9.77 -3.05
C ILE A 168 -5.33 9.60 -3.87
N VAL A 169 -5.48 8.44 -4.51
CA VAL A 169 -6.75 8.07 -5.16
C VAL A 169 -7.09 6.62 -4.87
N LYS A 170 -8.34 6.38 -4.48
CA LYS A 170 -8.87 5.05 -4.25
C LYS A 170 -9.11 4.33 -5.57
N LEU A 171 -8.95 3.01 -5.60
CA LEU A 171 -9.43 2.22 -6.74
C LEU A 171 -10.92 2.46 -6.99
N SER A 172 -11.30 2.56 -8.26
CA SER A 172 -12.71 2.69 -8.64
C SER A 172 -13.48 1.40 -8.36
N GLU A 173 -14.80 1.52 -8.17
CA GLU A 173 -15.69 0.36 -7.99
C GLU A 173 -15.57 -0.66 -9.14
N GLU A 174 -15.31 -0.18 -10.36
CA GLU A 174 -15.11 -1.05 -11.52
C GLU A 174 -13.83 -1.90 -11.40
N PHE A 175 -12.71 -1.29 -10.99
CA PHE A 175 -11.46 -2.00 -10.72
C PHE A 175 -11.64 -3.01 -9.59
N ILE A 176 -12.29 -2.60 -8.50
CA ILE A 176 -12.59 -3.46 -7.34
C ILE A 176 -13.40 -4.68 -7.78
N LYS A 177 -14.44 -4.48 -8.60
CA LYS A 177 -15.26 -5.57 -9.12
C LYS A 177 -14.45 -6.52 -9.99
N VAL A 178 -13.66 -6.00 -10.93
CA VAL A 178 -12.86 -6.85 -11.84
C VAL A 178 -11.78 -7.61 -11.09
N LEU A 179 -11.12 -7.00 -10.11
CA LEU A 179 -10.14 -7.69 -9.26
C LEU A 179 -10.81 -8.81 -8.46
N ASN A 180 -11.96 -8.56 -7.83
CA ASN A 180 -12.71 -9.59 -7.11
C ASN A 180 -13.14 -10.75 -8.01
N ASP A 181 -13.64 -10.46 -9.21
CA ASP A 181 -14.04 -11.48 -10.18
C ASP A 181 -12.82 -12.29 -10.66
N THR A 182 -11.68 -11.62 -10.88
CA THR A 182 -10.41 -12.25 -11.27
C THR A 182 -9.87 -13.16 -10.16
N MET A 183 -9.86 -12.70 -8.91
CA MET A 183 -9.42 -13.49 -7.76
C MET A 183 -10.27 -14.74 -7.57
N LYS A 184 -11.59 -14.65 -7.73
CA LYS A 184 -12.49 -15.82 -7.66
C LYS A 184 -12.20 -16.83 -8.77
N LEU A 185 -11.97 -16.35 -9.99
CA LEU A 185 -11.62 -17.21 -11.12
C LEU A 185 -10.28 -17.92 -10.89
N GLU A 186 -9.26 -17.18 -10.45
CA GLU A 186 -7.93 -17.73 -10.16
C GLU A 186 -7.99 -18.75 -9.02
N ALA A 187 -8.68 -18.45 -7.91
CA ALA A 187 -8.85 -19.39 -6.80
C ALA A 187 -9.57 -20.69 -7.23
N ALA A 188 -10.51 -20.60 -8.18
CA ALA A 188 -11.17 -21.77 -8.74
C ALA A 188 -10.27 -22.58 -9.70
N GLN A 189 -9.40 -21.90 -10.45
CA GLN A 189 -8.45 -22.53 -11.39
C GLN A 189 -7.25 -23.17 -10.67
N PHE A 190 -6.82 -22.60 -9.55
CA PHE A 190 -5.66 -23.05 -8.79
C PHE A 190 -5.98 -23.18 -7.28
N PRO A 191 -6.80 -24.17 -6.88
CA PRO A 191 -7.23 -24.33 -5.48
C PRO A 191 -6.08 -24.60 -4.51
N ASP A 192 -4.98 -25.19 -5.00
CA ASP A 192 -3.79 -25.50 -4.20
C ASP A 192 -2.78 -24.34 -4.15
N PHE A 193 -3.02 -23.25 -4.89
CA PHE A 193 -2.13 -22.10 -4.89
C PHE A 193 -2.38 -21.23 -3.64
N TYR A 194 -1.34 -20.95 -2.88
CA TYR A 194 -1.46 -20.12 -1.69
C TYR A 194 -1.60 -18.65 -2.09
N TYR A 195 -2.83 -18.12 -1.97
CA TYR A 195 -3.12 -16.72 -2.24
C TYR A 195 -2.80 -15.86 -1.02
N ASN A 196 -1.77 -15.01 -1.13
CA ASN A 196 -1.40 -13.99 -0.15
C ASN A 196 -1.87 -12.60 -0.59
N GLY A 197 -3.14 -12.50 -0.98
CA GLY A 197 -3.77 -11.24 -1.38
C GLY A 197 -3.98 -11.08 -2.89
N VAL A 198 -4.42 -9.87 -3.25
CA VAL A 198 -4.91 -9.45 -4.59
C VAL A 198 -3.88 -9.70 -5.72
N PHE A 199 -2.59 -9.86 -5.41
CA PHE A 199 -1.50 -10.00 -6.39
C PHE A 199 -0.71 -11.30 -6.29
N SER A 200 -1.37 -12.40 -5.96
CA SER A 200 -0.68 -13.70 -5.91
C SER A 200 -0.37 -14.26 -7.31
N SER A 201 -1.02 -13.72 -8.34
CA SER A 201 -0.78 -14.05 -9.75
C SER A 201 0.37 -13.21 -10.32
N PRO A 202 1.47 -13.82 -10.82
CA PRO A 202 2.59 -13.08 -11.41
C PRO A 202 2.23 -12.43 -12.75
N THR A 203 1.01 -12.64 -13.24
CA THR A 203 0.54 -12.12 -14.54
C THR A 203 -0.27 -10.84 -14.43
N THR A 204 -0.71 -10.47 -13.22
CA THR A 204 -1.51 -9.27 -12.95
C THR A 204 -0.60 -8.22 -12.34
N GLU A 205 -0.51 -7.05 -12.98
CA GLU A 205 0.31 -5.94 -12.52
C GLU A 205 -0.44 -4.61 -12.58
N PHE A 206 -0.04 -3.69 -11.71
CA PHE A 206 -0.45 -2.30 -11.78
C PHE A 206 0.63 -1.47 -12.44
N ALA A 207 0.20 -0.58 -13.32
CA ALA A 207 1.07 0.28 -14.07
C ALA A 207 0.51 1.70 -14.15
N TRP A 208 1.32 2.64 -14.62
CA TRP A 208 0.92 4.04 -14.71
C TRP A 208 1.65 4.80 -15.80
N ARG A 209 1.07 5.94 -16.18
CA ARG A 209 1.59 6.93 -17.12
C ARG A 209 1.36 8.33 -16.62
N ALA A 210 2.21 9.25 -17.05
CA ALA A 210 2.12 10.66 -16.71
C ALA A 210 1.92 11.50 -17.97
N PHE A 211 1.11 12.55 -17.88
CA PHE A 211 0.83 13.45 -18.98
C PHE A 211 0.99 14.91 -18.56
N ASP A 212 1.48 15.74 -19.48
CA ASP A 212 1.63 17.19 -19.30
C ASP A 212 0.35 17.97 -19.64
N HIS A 213 0.44 19.31 -19.59
CA HIS A 213 -0.65 20.22 -19.94
C HIS A 213 -1.19 20.07 -21.36
N SER A 214 -0.39 19.54 -22.30
CA SER A 214 -0.79 19.31 -23.69
C SER A 214 -1.47 17.95 -23.90
N GLY A 215 -1.53 17.11 -22.85
CA GLY A 215 -1.98 15.73 -22.94
C GLY A 215 -0.95 14.80 -23.55
N LYS A 216 0.33 15.22 -23.61
CA LYS A 216 1.42 14.37 -24.11
C LYS A 216 2.02 13.58 -22.96
N SER A 217 2.36 12.32 -23.23
CA SER A 217 3.08 11.47 -22.28
C SER A 217 4.43 12.09 -21.91
N VAL A 218 4.75 12.11 -20.62
CA VAL A 218 6.03 12.60 -20.11
C VAL A 218 6.64 11.61 -19.14
N TYR A 219 7.95 11.39 -19.28
CA TYR A 219 8.71 10.60 -18.32
C TYR A 219 9.11 11.49 -17.13
N PRO A 220 8.84 11.08 -15.88
CA PRO A 220 9.21 11.86 -14.71
C PRO A 220 10.67 11.64 -14.33
N GLU A 221 11.58 12.36 -14.99
CA GLU A 221 13.01 12.25 -14.74
C GLU A 221 13.39 12.60 -13.30
N HIS A 222 12.69 13.56 -12.68
CA HIS A 222 13.01 14.01 -11.33
C HIS A 222 12.31 13.20 -10.22
N SER A 223 11.20 12.52 -10.52
CA SER A 223 10.46 11.70 -9.54
C SER A 223 10.91 10.23 -9.50
N THR A 224 11.69 9.78 -10.48
CA THR A 224 12.10 8.36 -10.62
C THR A 224 13.50 8.07 -10.05
N THR A 225 14.29 9.10 -9.75
CA THR A 225 15.61 8.96 -9.16
C THR A 225 15.51 8.82 -7.64
N GLY A 226 16.09 7.76 -7.08
CA GLY A 226 16.15 7.59 -5.63
C GLY A 226 16.26 6.14 -5.20
N GLY A 227 15.98 5.91 -3.92
CA GLY A 227 15.91 4.58 -3.33
C GLY A 227 14.77 4.49 -2.33
N GLY A 228 14.34 3.26 -2.05
CA GLY A 228 13.34 2.97 -1.03
C GLY A 228 13.81 1.85 -0.13
N SER A 229 13.39 1.89 1.12
CA SER A 229 13.54 0.78 2.07
C SER A 229 12.17 0.43 2.63
N GLY A 230 11.94 -0.87 2.82
CA GLY A 230 10.64 -1.42 3.19
C GLY A 230 9.85 -1.92 1.99
N GLY A 231 8.58 -2.22 2.23
CA GLY A 231 7.73 -2.97 1.32
C GLY A 231 7.36 -4.34 1.87
N GLY A 232 6.18 -4.79 1.48
CA GLY A 232 5.55 -5.97 2.06
C GLY A 232 4.28 -6.36 1.31
N THR A 233 3.30 -6.88 2.05
CA THR A 233 1.98 -7.16 1.48
C THR A 233 1.17 -5.88 1.28
N LEU A 234 1.45 -4.83 2.06
CA LEU A 234 0.68 -3.59 2.09
C LEU A 234 1.11 -2.55 1.06
N LEU A 235 2.30 -2.65 0.48
CA LEU A 235 2.79 -1.75 -0.57
C LEU A 235 3.27 -2.54 -1.79
N LYS A 236 2.85 -2.08 -2.98
CA LYS A 236 3.24 -2.63 -4.28
C LYS A 236 3.78 -1.51 -5.17
N TYR A 237 4.94 -1.78 -5.76
CA TYR A 237 5.50 -0.94 -6.81
C TYR A 237 4.61 -1.01 -8.05
N THR A 238 4.44 0.13 -8.72
CA THR A 238 3.70 0.21 -9.97
C THR A 238 4.66 0.46 -11.12
N ARG A 239 4.43 -0.19 -12.25
CA ARG A 239 5.32 -0.12 -13.41
C ARG A 239 5.01 1.14 -14.22
N TYR A 240 6.01 1.94 -14.56
CA TYR A 240 5.83 3.02 -15.52
C TYR A 240 5.68 2.44 -16.94
N LEU A 241 4.71 2.92 -17.72
CA LEU A 241 4.52 2.56 -19.13
C LEU A 241 5.06 3.69 -20.03
N ASP A 242 6.05 3.37 -20.84
CA ASP A 242 6.52 4.26 -21.90
C ASP A 242 5.59 4.18 -23.13
N ASP A 243 5.64 5.15 -24.03
CA ASP A 243 4.87 5.18 -25.28
C ASP A 243 5.14 3.97 -26.20
N ARG A 244 6.24 3.26 -25.97
CA ARG A 244 6.67 2.07 -26.71
C ARG A 244 6.29 0.76 -26.01
N ASP A 245 5.54 0.83 -24.92
CA ASP A 245 5.19 -0.37 -24.16
C ASP A 245 4.22 -1.25 -24.95
N PRO A 246 4.54 -2.54 -25.17
CA PRO A 246 3.70 -3.43 -25.97
C PRO A 246 2.33 -3.71 -25.32
N GLU A 247 2.15 -3.41 -24.04
CA GLU A 247 0.85 -3.53 -23.39
C GLU A 247 -0.12 -2.39 -23.79
N LEU A 248 0.36 -1.34 -24.46
CA LEU A 248 -0.45 -0.23 -24.96
C LEU A 248 -1.01 -0.45 -26.39
N GLU A 249 -0.60 -1.53 -27.06
CA GLU A 249 -1.12 -1.99 -28.37
C GLU A 249 -2.27 -3.02 -28.24
#